data_AF-A0A849F8L4-F1
#
_entry.id   AF-A0A849F8L4-F1
#
_cell.length_a   1.000
_cell.length_b   1.000
_cell.length_c   1.000
_cell.angle_alpha   90.00
_cell.angle_beta   90.00
_cell.angle_gamma   90.00
#
_symmetry.space_group_name_H-M   'P 1'
#
loop_
_entity.id
_entity.type
_entity.pdbx_description
1 polymer ?
#
loop_
_entity_poly.entity_id
_entity_poly.type
_entity_poly.pdbx_seq_one_letter_code
_entity_poly.pdbx_strand_id
1 'polypeptide(L)'
;MGDRMSGPGLHVLVVNVFFAPHTYGGATIVAEAVAGHLRRDHGVTVSAISVMSRADLAPYAVLRAERDGVVNHLINLPPGRSYAEHYRNPRVAERIAMLTRQLAPDIAHVHCVQEIGADAIGAIRGAGVPVILSVHDFWWLCERQFMLRPDGRYCGQHPIRIEDCRGCVDDYARAQARFEALGAAAGAADCVTYPSRFARALCEASGLVPGRGVVWS
;
A
#
# COMPACT_ATOMS: atom_id res chain seq x y z
N MET A 1 -27.41 -29.53 -7.04
CA MET A 1 -27.27 -29.03 -8.42
C MET A 1 -27.45 -27.52 -8.36
N GLY A 2 -26.37 -26.80 -8.03
CA GLY A 2 -26.35 -25.35 -7.95
C GLY A 2 -25.29 -24.87 -8.93
N ASP A 3 -25.74 -24.19 -9.97
CA ASP A 3 -24.96 -23.78 -11.13
C ASP A 3 -23.83 -22.86 -10.69
N ARG A 4 -22.58 -23.34 -10.81
CA ARG A 4 -21.40 -22.50 -10.60
C ARG A 4 -21.33 -21.54 -11.78
N MET A 5 -21.62 -20.27 -11.54
CA MET A 5 -21.46 -19.22 -12.55
C MET A 5 -20.05 -19.30 -13.15
N SER A 6 -20.00 -19.72 -14.41
CA SER A 6 -18.80 -19.95 -15.20
C SER A 6 -18.38 -18.67 -15.92
N GLY A 7 -17.97 -17.67 -15.12
CA GLY A 7 -17.11 -16.58 -15.58
C GLY A 7 -15.63 -16.91 -15.31
N PRO A 8 -14.66 -16.19 -15.92
CA PRO A 8 -13.28 -16.25 -15.44
C PRO A 8 -13.28 -15.91 -13.94
N GLY A 9 -12.62 -16.75 -13.13
CA GLY A 9 -12.56 -16.55 -11.68
C GLY A 9 -11.85 -15.24 -11.35
N LEU A 10 -12.40 -14.47 -10.40
CA LEU A 10 -11.87 -13.18 -9.97
C LEU A 10 -10.36 -13.27 -9.64
N HIS A 11 -9.57 -12.35 -10.16
CA HIS A 11 -8.14 -12.20 -9.87
C HIS A 11 -7.87 -10.90 -9.09
N VAL A 12 -7.37 -11.06 -7.87
CA VAL A 12 -6.94 -9.95 -7.02
C VAL A 12 -5.42 -9.82 -7.04
N LEU A 13 -4.92 -8.63 -7.33
CA LEU A 13 -3.51 -8.27 -7.16
C LEU A 13 -3.30 -7.60 -5.80
N VAL A 14 -2.57 -8.25 -4.91
CA VAL A 14 -2.15 -7.67 -3.63
C VAL A 14 -0.84 -6.92 -3.82
N VAL A 15 -0.76 -5.67 -3.33
CA VAL A 15 0.50 -4.91 -3.29
C VAL A 15 0.78 -4.53 -1.85
N ASN A 16 1.92 -4.97 -1.31
CA ASN A 16 2.34 -4.70 0.05
C ASN A 16 3.87 -4.73 0.15
N VAL A 17 4.48 -3.90 1.00
CA VAL A 17 5.96 -3.82 1.14
C VAL A 17 6.59 -5.20 1.31
N PHE A 18 5.96 -6.07 2.08
CA PHE A 18 6.38 -7.45 2.31
C PHE A 18 5.27 -8.43 1.95
N PHE A 19 5.66 -9.61 1.50
CA PHE A 19 4.77 -10.75 1.31
C PHE A 19 5.66 -11.98 1.25
N ALA A 20 5.13 -13.15 1.61
CA ALA A 20 5.82 -14.42 1.52
C ALA A 20 6.71 -14.53 0.26
N PRO A 21 7.98 -14.94 0.41
CA PRO A 21 8.60 -15.58 1.58
C PRO A 21 9.07 -14.60 2.68
N HIS A 22 9.03 -13.29 2.45
CA HIS A 22 9.44 -12.30 3.44
C HIS A 22 8.21 -11.75 4.14
N THR A 23 7.93 -12.23 5.35
CA THR A 23 6.76 -11.83 6.14
C THR A 23 7.18 -11.01 7.34
N TYR A 24 6.81 -9.72 7.37
CA TYR A 24 7.16 -8.81 8.46
C TYR A 24 6.14 -7.67 8.60
N GLY A 25 5.76 -7.34 9.85
CA GLY A 25 4.88 -6.21 10.17
C GLY A 25 3.38 -6.55 10.15
N GLY A 26 2.59 -5.80 10.93
CA GLY A 26 1.15 -6.07 11.13
C GLY A 26 0.33 -6.00 9.83
N ALA A 27 0.58 -4.99 8.99
CA ALA A 27 -0.13 -4.85 7.71
C ALA A 27 0.12 -6.04 6.76
N THR A 28 1.33 -6.60 6.78
CA THR A 28 1.70 -7.78 6.00
C THR A 28 0.95 -9.02 6.45
N ILE A 29 0.85 -9.25 7.78
CA ILE A 29 0.07 -10.37 8.32
C ILE A 29 -1.37 -10.28 7.86
N VAL A 30 -1.94 -9.07 7.86
CA VAL A 30 -3.31 -8.89 7.38
C VAL A 30 -3.42 -9.12 5.87
N ALA A 31 -2.51 -8.56 5.06
CA ALA A 31 -2.52 -8.75 3.61
C ALA A 31 -2.43 -10.24 3.22
N GLU A 32 -1.55 -11.00 3.88
CA GLU A 32 -1.42 -12.44 3.69
C GLU A 32 -2.65 -13.22 4.17
N ALA A 33 -3.23 -12.85 5.32
CA ALA A 33 -4.44 -13.48 5.84
C ALA A 33 -5.64 -13.27 4.89
N VAL A 34 -5.83 -12.03 4.41
CA VAL A 34 -6.87 -11.69 3.43
C VAL A 34 -6.67 -12.45 2.12
N ALA A 35 -5.44 -12.46 1.57
CA ALA A 35 -5.12 -13.23 0.38
C ALA A 35 -5.43 -14.73 0.56
N GLY A 36 -5.08 -15.29 1.72
CA GLY A 36 -5.36 -16.69 2.05
C GLY A 36 -6.85 -17.01 2.12
N HIS A 37 -7.65 -16.16 2.75
CA HIS A 37 -9.11 -16.32 2.88
C HIS A 37 -9.79 -16.21 1.50
N LEU A 38 -9.43 -15.20 0.71
CA LEU A 38 -9.94 -15.03 -0.66
C LEU A 38 -9.71 -16.29 -1.51
N ARG A 39 -8.52 -16.87 -1.43
CA ARG A 39 -8.21 -18.10 -2.17
C ARG A 39 -8.98 -19.32 -1.66
N ARG A 40 -8.87 -19.61 -0.35
CA ARG A 40 -9.39 -20.87 0.22
C ARG A 40 -10.90 -20.90 0.30
N ASP A 41 -11.51 -19.79 0.68
CA ASP A 41 -12.93 -19.75 1.05
C ASP A 41 -13.80 -19.19 -0.09
N HIS A 42 -13.18 -18.47 -1.05
CA HIS A 42 -13.89 -17.83 -2.16
C HIS A 42 -13.38 -18.23 -3.56
N GLY A 43 -12.35 -19.07 -3.67
CA GLY A 43 -11.83 -19.53 -4.97
C GLY A 43 -11.24 -18.44 -5.85
N VAL A 44 -10.87 -17.29 -5.26
CA VAL A 44 -10.28 -16.14 -5.95
C VAL A 44 -8.83 -16.44 -6.31
N THR A 45 -8.38 -16.04 -7.50
CA THR A 45 -6.96 -16.08 -7.84
C THR A 45 -6.27 -14.88 -7.18
N VAL A 46 -5.12 -15.10 -6.55
CA VAL A 46 -4.34 -14.00 -5.95
C VAL A 46 -2.90 -14.04 -6.44
N SER A 47 -2.41 -12.88 -6.87
CA SER A 47 -0.98 -12.62 -7.08
C SER A 47 -0.56 -11.49 -6.16
N ALA A 48 0.72 -11.46 -5.79
CA ALA A 48 1.28 -10.41 -4.95
C ALA A 48 2.42 -9.68 -5.67
N ILE A 49 2.60 -8.39 -5.35
CA ILE A 49 3.81 -7.63 -5.61
C ILE A 49 4.33 -7.13 -4.28
N SER A 50 5.59 -7.44 -4.00
CA SER A 50 6.31 -6.91 -2.85
C SER A 50 7.69 -6.41 -3.26
N VAL A 51 8.46 -5.93 -2.29
CA VAL A 51 9.84 -5.52 -2.52
C VAL A 51 10.81 -6.35 -1.69
N MET A 52 12.07 -6.32 -2.10
CA MET A 52 13.22 -6.81 -1.34
C MET A 52 14.43 -5.93 -1.61
N SER A 53 15.53 -6.12 -0.89
CA SER A 53 16.78 -5.40 -1.15
C SER A 53 17.95 -6.37 -1.05
N ARG A 54 18.55 -6.67 -2.20
CA ARG A 54 19.65 -7.61 -2.37
C ARG A 54 20.73 -7.01 -3.25
N ALA A 55 21.95 -6.90 -2.70
CA ALA A 55 23.09 -6.28 -3.36
C ALA A 55 23.64 -7.11 -4.54
N ASP A 56 23.37 -8.41 -4.55
CA ASP A 56 23.78 -9.34 -5.61
C ASP A 56 22.83 -9.34 -6.82
N LEU A 57 21.71 -8.60 -6.75
CA LEU A 57 20.72 -8.49 -7.81
C LEU A 57 20.71 -7.08 -8.41
N ALA A 58 20.42 -6.99 -9.71
CA ALA A 58 20.30 -5.69 -10.37
C ALA A 58 19.16 -4.86 -9.74
N PRO A 59 19.31 -3.53 -9.61
CA PRO A 59 18.23 -2.66 -9.19
C PRO A 59 16.99 -2.84 -10.07
N TYR A 60 15.84 -2.94 -9.44
CA TYR A 60 14.51 -3.11 -10.05
C TYR A 60 14.33 -4.40 -10.85
N ALA A 61 15.22 -5.39 -10.67
CA ALA A 61 14.99 -6.76 -11.11
C ALA A 61 13.77 -7.34 -10.40
N VAL A 62 13.00 -8.16 -11.10
CA VAL A 62 11.81 -8.82 -10.55
C VAL A 62 12.09 -10.31 -10.40
N LEU A 63 12.00 -10.81 -9.18
CA LEU A 63 12.02 -12.24 -8.90
C LEU A 63 10.61 -12.73 -8.63
N ARG A 64 10.40 -14.03 -8.79
CA ARG A 64 9.15 -14.69 -8.41
C ARG A 64 9.43 -15.68 -7.30
N ALA A 65 8.59 -15.66 -6.29
CA ALA A 65 8.51 -16.70 -5.28
C ALA A 65 7.05 -17.11 -5.13
N GLU A 66 6.80 -18.38 -4.84
CA GLU A 66 5.46 -18.88 -4.62
C GLU A 66 5.37 -19.50 -3.23
N ARG A 67 4.29 -19.17 -2.52
CA ARG A 67 3.93 -19.83 -1.27
C ARG A 67 2.43 -19.99 -1.19
N ASP A 68 2.00 -21.19 -0.80
CA ASP A 68 0.60 -21.56 -0.64
C ASP A 68 -0.26 -21.22 -1.88
N GLY A 69 0.32 -21.29 -3.09
CA GLY A 69 -0.32 -20.99 -4.36
C GLY A 69 -0.58 -19.49 -4.63
N VAL A 70 0.10 -18.58 -3.92
CA VAL A 70 0.22 -17.16 -4.27
C VAL A 70 1.61 -16.92 -4.85
N VAL A 71 1.66 -16.45 -6.09
CA VAL A 71 2.90 -15.99 -6.72
C VAL A 71 3.15 -14.54 -6.30
N ASN A 72 4.24 -14.31 -5.60
CA ASN A 72 4.75 -12.99 -5.25
C ASN A 72 5.85 -12.55 -6.24
N HIS A 73 5.68 -11.37 -6.82
CA HIS A 73 6.65 -10.70 -7.67
C HIS A 73 7.45 -9.69 -6.84
N LEU A 74 8.69 -10.04 -6.53
CA LEU A 74 9.57 -9.24 -5.65
C LEU A 74 10.42 -8.29 -6.48
N ILE A 75 10.19 -6.99 -6.34
CA ILE A 75 11.00 -5.94 -6.98
C ILE A 75 12.22 -5.66 -6.09
N ASN A 76 13.42 -5.84 -6.64
CA ASN A 76 14.66 -5.55 -5.93
C ASN A 76 14.91 -4.04 -5.86
N LEU A 77 14.94 -3.46 -4.67
CA LEU A 77 15.20 -2.04 -4.45
C LEU A 77 16.71 -1.81 -4.24
N PRO A 78 17.28 -0.75 -4.83
CA PRO A 78 18.66 -0.38 -4.54
C PRO A 78 18.81 0.17 -3.11
N PRO A 79 20.00 0.03 -2.49
CA PRO A 79 20.34 0.77 -1.29
C PRO A 79 20.51 2.27 -1.59
N GLY A 80 20.51 3.10 -0.55
CA GLY A 80 20.83 4.54 -0.68
C GLY A 80 19.80 5.36 -1.47
N ARG A 81 18.54 4.90 -1.51
CA ARG A 81 17.42 5.65 -2.09
C ARG A 81 17.27 7.01 -1.43
N SER A 82 16.85 7.99 -2.23
CA SER A 82 16.49 9.31 -1.74
C SER A 82 15.24 9.23 -0.85
N TYR A 83 15.05 10.23 0.02
CA TYR A 83 13.86 10.33 0.85
C TYR A 83 12.55 10.19 0.05
N ALA A 84 12.48 10.84 -1.13
CA ALA A 84 11.30 10.81 -1.98
C ALA A 84 10.96 9.41 -2.47
N GLU A 85 11.97 8.59 -2.80
CA GLU A 85 11.82 7.23 -3.30
C GLU A 85 11.24 6.24 -2.27
N HIS A 86 11.09 6.63 -1.00
CA HIS A 86 10.40 5.83 0.01
C HIS A 86 8.86 5.96 -0.05
N TYR A 87 8.35 7.04 -0.63
CA TYR A 87 6.90 7.29 -0.76
C TYR A 87 6.44 7.57 -2.19
N ARG A 88 7.37 7.78 -3.12
CA ARG A 88 7.13 7.96 -4.55
C ARG A 88 8.33 7.44 -5.34
N ASN A 89 8.21 6.28 -5.96
CA ASN A 89 9.28 5.67 -6.72
C ASN A 89 8.83 5.37 -8.16
N PRO A 90 9.14 6.25 -9.13
CA PRO A 90 8.69 6.10 -10.51
C PRO A 90 9.16 4.81 -11.17
N ARG A 91 10.33 4.27 -10.76
CA ARG A 91 10.88 3.03 -11.31
C ARG A 91 10.15 1.79 -10.77
N VAL A 92 9.73 1.83 -9.50
CA VAL A 92 8.86 0.79 -8.93
C VAL A 92 7.47 0.88 -9.56
N ALA A 93 6.92 2.09 -9.71
CA ALA A 93 5.64 2.32 -10.37
C ALA A 93 5.62 1.78 -11.81
N GLU A 94 6.71 1.96 -12.57
CA GLU A 94 6.86 1.38 -13.92
C GLU A 94 6.79 -0.16 -13.89
N ARG A 95 7.49 -0.80 -12.94
CA ARG A 95 7.45 -2.26 -12.76
C ARG A 95 6.07 -2.75 -12.35
N ILE A 96 5.40 -2.03 -11.46
CA ILE A 96 4.02 -2.33 -11.06
C ILE A 96 3.07 -2.21 -12.25
N ALA A 97 3.18 -1.16 -13.07
CA ALA A 97 2.35 -0.99 -14.26
C ALA A 97 2.56 -2.14 -15.26
N MET A 98 3.81 -2.54 -15.48
CA MET A 98 4.16 -3.69 -16.32
C MET A 98 3.54 -4.99 -15.78
N LEU A 99 3.75 -5.28 -14.50
CA LEU A 99 3.21 -6.48 -13.86
C LEU A 99 1.68 -6.48 -13.85
N THR A 100 1.05 -5.34 -13.59
CA THR A 100 -0.41 -5.21 -13.64
C THR A 100 -0.96 -5.56 -15.02
N ARG A 101 -0.34 -5.08 -16.11
CA ARG A 101 -0.75 -5.45 -17.48
C ARG A 101 -0.52 -6.92 -17.81
N GLN A 102 0.59 -7.49 -17.32
CA GLN A 102 0.93 -8.91 -17.56
C GLN A 102 0.02 -9.87 -16.80
N LEU A 103 -0.30 -9.52 -15.55
CA LEU A 103 -1.13 -10.32 -14.66
C LEU A 103 -2.62 -10.14 -14.98
N ALA A 104 -3.01 -8.98 -15.53
CA ALA A 104 -4.38 -8.63 -15.85
C ALA A 104 -5.38 -8.88 -14.71
N PRO A 105 -5.12 -8.39 -13.48
CA PRO A 105 -6.03 -8.58 -12.37
C PRO A 105 -7.32 -7.77 -12.58
N ASP A 106 -8.43 -8.28 -12.04
CA ASP A 106 -9.72 -7.58 -12.07
C ASP A 106 -9.76 -6.42 -11.07
N ILE A 107 -8.97 -6.53 -9.99
CA ILE A 107 -8.88 -5.52 -8.94
C ILE A 107 -7.54 -5.62 -8.20
N ALA A 108 -7.03 -4.48 -7.74
CA ALA A 108 -5.86 -4.45 -6.87
C ALA A 108 -6.21 -4.05 -5.45
N HIS A 109 -5.64 -4.74 -4.48
CA HIS A 109 -5.74 -4.43 -3.06
C HIS A 109 -4.37 -3.99 -2.55
N VAL A 110 -4.25 -2.70 -2.26
CA VAL A 110 -3.01 -2.03 -1.88
C VAL A 110 -2.97 -1.86 -0.36
N HIS A 111 -1.86 -2.29 0.23
CA HIS A 111 -1.54 -2.25 1.65
C HIS A 111 -0.12 -1.70 1.80
N CYS A 112 0.20 -1.13 2.97
CA CYS A 112 1.57 -0.83 3.45
C CYS A 112 2.60 -0.56 2.32
N VAL A 113 2.43 0.52 1.57
CA VAL A 113 3.30 0.85 0.41
C VAL A 113 4.52 1.69 0.79
N GLN A 114 4.89 1.70 2.07
CA GLN A 114 6.21 2.13 2.52
C GLN A 114 7.28 1.41 1.69
N GLU A 115 8.33 2.11 1.25
CA GLU A 115 9.39 1.59 0.37
C GLU A 115 8.99 1.31 -1.09
N ILE A 116 7.73 0.99 -1.36
CA ILE A 116 7.18 0.81 -2.72
C ILE A 116 6.90 2.18 -3.36
N GLY A 117 6.23 3.06 -2.61
CA GLY A 117 5.70 4.33 -3.09
C GLY A 117 4.20 4.30 -3.40
N ALA A 118 3.52 5.41 -3.11
CA ALA A 118 2.08 5.56 -3.33
C ALA A 118 1.72 5.78 -4.81
N ASP A 119 2.71 6.06 -5.65
CA ASP A 119 2.56 6.08 -7.11
C ASP A 119 2.19 4.71 -7.71
N ALA A 120 2.33 3.62 -6.94
CA ALA A 120 1.72 2.33 -7.24
C ALA A 120 0.21 2.45 -7.55
N ILE A 121 -0.54 3.28 -6.81
CA ILE A 121 -1.99 3.46 -7.03
C ILE A 121 -2.24 4.03 -8.43
N GLY A 122 -1.51 5.08 -8.79
CA GLY A 122 -1.62 5.69 -10.12
C GLY A 122 -1.19 4.75 -11.24
N ALA A 123 -0.13 3.96 -11.02
CA ALA A 123 0.37 2.97 -11.98
C ALA A 123 -0.67 1.88 -12.28
N ILE A 124 -1.34 1.37 -11.25
CA ILE A 124 -2.36 0.33 -11.37
C ILE A 124 -3.61 0.88 -12.08
N ARG A 125 -4.10 2.05 -11.64
CA ARG A 125 -5.28 2.67 -12.28
C ARG A 125 -5.01 3.08 -13.72
N GLY A 126 -3.79 3.53 -14.02
CA GLY A 126 -3.35 3.82 -15.39
C GLY A 126 -3.35 2.58 -16.30
N ALA A 127 -3.34 1.36 -15.73
CA ALA A 127 -3.53 0.11 -16.46
C ALA A 127 -5.00 -0.34 -16.55
N GLY A 128 -5.95 0.49 -16.08
CA GLY A 128 -7.39 0.19 -16.12
C GLY A 128 -7.90 -0.68 -14.97
N VAL A 129 -7.08 -0.94 -13.95
CA VAL A 129 -7.44 -1.81 -12.83
C VAL A 129 -7.93 -0.97 -11.64
N PRO A 130 -9.13 -1.23 -11.09
CA PRO A 130 -9.63 -0.54 -9.91
C PRO A 130 -8.79 -0.86 -8.66
N VAL A 131 -8.67 0.11 -7.76
CA VAL A 131 -7.81 0.01 -6.56
C VAL A 131 -8.61 0.14 -5.28
N ILE A 132 -8.46 -0.84 -4.40
CA ILE A 132 -8.80 -0.77 -2.98
C ILE A 132 -7.53 -0.42 -2.21
N LEU A 133 -7.55 0.68 -1.44
CA LEU A 133 -6.49 1.02 -0.51
C LEU A 133 -6.91 0.65 0.93
N SER A 134 -6.14 -0.18 1.62
CA SER A 134 -6.27 -0.36 3.07
C SER A 134 -5.25 0.47 3.82
N VAL A 135 -5.74 1.45 4.58
CA VAL A 135 -4.94 2.32 5.44
C VAL A 135 -4.75 1.62 6.79
N HIS A 136 -3.51 1.21 7.12
CA HIS A 136 -3.21 0.47 8.35
C HIS A 136 -2.70 1.34 9.50
N ASP A 137 -2.11 2.48 9.18
CA ASP A 137 -1.45 3.38 10.11
C ASP A 137 -1.52 4.83 9.60
N PHE A 138 -0.87 5.76 10.31
CA PHE A 138 -0.90 7.17 9.99
C PHE A 138 0.26 7.62 9.08
N TRP A 139 0.97 6.70 8.41
CA TRP A 139 2.03 7.05 7.44
C TRP A 139 1.53 8.02 6.36
N TRP A 140 0.27 7.88 5.93
CA TRP A 140 -0.36 8.77 4.95
C TRP A 140 -0.39 10.24 5.37
N LEU A 141 -0.38 10.52 6.67
CA LEU A 141 -0.57 11.85 7.26
C LEU A 141 0.64 12.34 8.06
N CYS A 142 1.41 11.41 8.64
CA CYS A 142 2.52 11.69 9.53
C CYS A 142 3.79 11.04 9.00
N GLU A 143 4.84 11.84 8.81
CA GLU A 143 6.17 11.35 8.39
C GLU A 143 6.72 10.30 9.36
N ARG A 144 6.39 10.40 10.65
CA ARG A 144 6.82 9.47 11.70
C ARG A 144 5.90 8.26 11.86
N GLN A 145 4.96 8.04 10.91
CA GLN A 145 4.06 6.89 10.74
C GLN A 145 3.07 6.60 11.89
N PHE A 146 3.55 6.50 13.13
CA PHE A 146 2.77 6.16 14.31
C PHE A 146 2.44 7.37 15.19
N MET A 147 2.65 8.58 14.67
CA MET A 147 2.45 9.83 15.40
C MET A 147 3.21 9.89 16.73
N LEU A 148 4.40 9.28 16.80
CA LEU A 148 5.30 9.42 17.93
C LEU A 148 6.20 10.62 17.70
N ARG A 149 6.29 11.54 18.67
CA ARG A 149 7.22 12.66 18.65
C ARG A 149 8.68 12.18 18.78
N PRO A 150 9.69 13.04 18.54
CA PRO A 150 11.09 12.70 18.77
C PRO A 150 11.39 12.22 20.21
N ASP A 151 10.65 12.72 21.20
CA ASP A 151 10.75 12.30 22.61
C ASP A 151 9.99 11.00 22.94
N GLY A 152 9.43 10.32 21.93
CA GLY A 152 8.69 9.07 22.08
C GLY A 152 7.26 9.22 22.58
N ARG A 153 6.79 10.44 22.91
CA ARG A 153 5.40 10.67 23.32
C ARG A 153 4.47 10.64 22.12
N TYR A 154 3.26 10.13 22.33
CA TYR A 154 2.21 10.20 21.33
C TYR A 154 1.83 11.66 21.05
N CYS A 155 1.75 12.03 19.77
CA CYS A 155 1.49 13.40 19.34
C CYS A 155 0.09 13.86 19.71
N GLY A 156 -0.92 12.99 19.56
CA GLY A 156 -2.31 13.26 19.93
C GLY A 156 -3.05 14.26 19.05
N GLN A 157 -2.45 14.74 17.96
CA GLN A 157 -3.10 15.69 17.07
C GLN A 157 -4.33 15.05 16.39
N HIS A 158 -5.51 15.65 16.56
CA HIS A 158 -6.74 15.23 15.91
C HIS A 158 -7.61 16.47 15.61
N PRO A 159 -7.75 16.88 14.33
CA PRO A 159 -7.13 16.33 13.13
C PRO A 159 -5.63 16.63 13.05
N ILE A 160 -4.91 15.88 12.21
CA ILE A 160 -3.53 16.20 11.84
C ILE A 160 -3.53 17.40 10.88
N ARG A 161 -2.80 18.45 11.26
CA ARG A 161 -2.51 19.64 10.45
C ARG A 161 -1.01 19.69 10.22
N ILE A 162 -0.60 19.66 8.96
CA ILE A 162 0.81 19.58 8.59
C ILE A 162 1.59 20.79 9.10
N GLU A 163 0.94 21.96 9.19
CA GLU A 163 1.52 23.23 9.66
C GLU A 163 2.06 23.15 11.10
N ASP A 164 1.41 22.35 11.95
CA ASP A 164 1.81 22.15 13.35
C ASP A 164 2.98 21.15 13.49
N CYS A 165 3.37 20.48 12.40
CA CYS A 165 4.42 19.46 12.41
C CYS A 165 5.84 20.04 12.29
N ARG A 166 6.01 21.36 12.13
CA ARG A 166 7.32 22.03 11.96
C ARG A 166 8.37 21.68 13.01
N GLY A 167 7.96 21.52 14.27
CA GLY A 167 8.86 21.15 15.37
C GLY A 167 9.08 19.64 15.53
N CYS A 168 8.42 18.82 14.70
CA CYS A 168 8.44 17.36 14.78
C CYS A 168 9.26 16.71 13.65
N VAL A 169 9.37 17.40 12.50
CA VAL A 169 10.03 16.93 11.29
C VAL A 169 11.37 17.64 11.07
N ASP A 170 12.33 16.95 10.47
CA ASP A 170 13.66 17.52 10.20
C ASP A 170 13.63 18.56 9.06
N ASP A 171 12.74 18.36 8.09
CA ASP A 171 12.54 19.25 6.94
C ASP A 171 11.04 19.39 6.67
N TYR A 172 10.51 20.58 6.97
CA TYR A 172 9.09 20.87 6.81
C TYR A 172 8.63 20.89 5.35
N ALA A 173 9.43 21.46 4.44
CA ALA A 173 9.03 21.56 3.03
C ALA A 173 8.94 20.16 2.42
N ARG A 174 9.89 19.30 2.76
CA ARG A 174 9.89 17.88 2.39
C ARG A 174 8.69 17.13 2.97
N ALA A 175 8.38 17.32 4.25
CA ALA A 175 7.23 16.70 4.90
C ALA A 175 5.89 17.16 4.28
N GLN A 176 5.78 18.45 3.94
CA GLN A 176 4.62 19.02 3.27
C GLN A 176 4.41 18.43 1.87
N ALA A 177 5.47 18.37 1.05
CA ALA A 177 5.40 17.76 -0.27
C ALA A 177 5.00 16.27 -0.22
N ARG A 178 5.48 15.54 0.79
CA ARG A 178 5.08 14.16 1.04
C ARG A 178 3.59 14.07 1.43
N PHE A 179 3.12 14.91 2.34
CA PHE A 179 1.73 14.95 2.78
C PHE A 179 0.77 15.15 1.60
N GLU A 180 1.06 16.14 0.75
CA GLU A 180 0.27 16.45 -0.45
C GLU A 180 0.28 15.28 -1.45
N ALA A 181 1.45 14.72 -1.74
CA ALA A 181 1.60 13.60 -2.67
C ALA A 181 0.84 12.35 -2.21
N LEU A 182 0.90 12.02 -0.91
CA LEU A 182 0.20 10.88 -0.34
C LEU A 182 -1.31 11.09 -0.31
N GLY A 183 -1.77 12.30 0.01
CA GLY A 183 -3.18 12.67 -0.06
C GLY A 183 -3.75 12.52 -1.48
N ALA A 184 -3.03 13.01 -2.49
CA ALA A 184 -3.41 12.87 -3.89
C ALA A 184 -3.46 11.39 -4.34
N ALA A 185 -2.45 10.60 -3.98
CA ALA A 185 -2.40 9.17 -4.31
C ALA A 185 -3.53 8.38 -3.65
N ALA A 186 -3.81 8.59 -2.37
CA ALA A 186 -4.94 7.96 -1.68
C ALA A 186 -6.29 8.39 -2.30
N GLY A 187 -6.42 9.67 -2.67
CA GLY A 187 -7.60 10.20 -3.36
C GLY A 187 -7.89 9.52 -4.70
N ALA A 188 -6.86 8.99 -5.35
CA ALA A 188 -7.00 8.26 -6.60
C ALA A 188 -7.56 6.83 -6.41
N ALA A 189 -7.51 6.22 -5.23
CA ALA A 189 -8.08 4.88 -5.02
C ALA A 189 -9.60 4.88 -5.23
N ASP A 190 -10.17 3.78 -5.70
CA ASP A 190 -11.62 3.65 -5.94
C ASP A 190 -12.38 3.35 -4.64
N CYS A 191 -11.74 2.64 -3.70
CA CYS A 191 -12.23 2.40 -2.35
C CYS A 191 -11.10 2.57 -1.33
N VAL A 192 -11.38 3.21 -0.18
CA VAL A 192 -10.42 3.32 0.92
C VAL A 192 -11.01 2.72 2.18
N THR A 193 -10.25 1.81 2.81
CA THR A 193 -10.68 1.08 4.00
C THR A 193 -9.79 1.39 5.20
N TYR A 194 -10.37 1.33 6.39
CA TYR A 194 -9.72 1.61 7.67
C TYR A 194 -9.97 0.47 8.68
N PRO A 195 -9.03 0.18 9.59
CA PRO A 195 -9.15 -0.90 10.56
C PRO A 195 -10.11 -0.58 11.70
N SER A 196 -10.49 0.69 11.88
CA SER A 196 -11.40 1.10 12.95
C SER A 196 -12.09 2.42 12.63
N ARG A 197 -13.20 2.69 13.35
CA ARG A 197 -13.88 3.99 13.29
C ARG A 197 -12.97 5.14 13.73
N PHE A 198 -12.11 4.90 14.72
CA PHE A 198 -11.13 5.88 15.17
C PHE A 198 -10.14 6.26 14.06
N ALA A 199 -9.53 5.26 13.40
CA ALA A 199 -8.58 5.50 12.32
C ALA A 199 -9.25 6.23 11.15
N ARG A 200 -10.46 5.82 10.76
CA ARG A 200 -11.25 6.53 9.74
C ARG A 200 -11.50 7.98 10.14
N ALA A 201 -12.03 8.22 11.34
CA ALA A 201 -12.40 9.56 11.79
C ALA A 201 -11.19 10.50 11.82
N LEU A 202 -10.05 10.04 12.35
CA LEU A 202 -8.83 10.84 12.36
C LEU A 202 -8.34 11.14 10.94
N CYS A 203 -8.31 10.14 10.07
CA CYS A 203 -7.83 10.31 8.70
C CYS A 203 -8.71 11.25 7.87
N GLU A 204 -10.04 11.05 7.91
CA GLU A 204 -10.99 11.89 7.18
C GLU A 204 -10.98 13.33 7.72
N ALA A 205 -10.94 13.52 9.05
CA ALA A 205 -10.84 14.85 9.65
C ALA A 205 -9.52 15.56 9.30
N SER A 206 -8.47 14.80 9.01
CA SER A 206 -7.15 15.30 8.56
C SER A 206 -7.06 15.50 7.04
N GLY A 207 -8.16 15.29 6.31
CA GLY A 207 -8.24 15.51 4.86
C GLY A 207 -7.86 14.32 3.99
N LEU A 208 -7.55 13.15 4.56
CA LEU A 208 -7.33 11.93 3.78
C LEU A 208 -8.69 11.35 3.36
N VAL A 209 -9.04 11.52 2.09
CA VAL A 209 -10.25 10.97 1.44
C VAL A 209 -11.57 11.16 2.22
N PRO A 210 -11.91 12.41 2.61
CA PRO A 210 -13.04 12.68 3.49
C PRO A 210 -14.37 12.14 2.93
N GLY A 211 -15.12 11.40 3.75
CA GLY A 211 -16.45 10.89 3.44
C GLY A 211 -16.48 9.65 2.54
N ARG A 212 -15.31 9.11 2.17
CA ARG A 212 -15.17 7.95 1.27
C ARG A 212 -14.69 6.68 1.98
N GLY A 213 -14.40 6.77 3.28
CA GLY A 213 -13.83 5.68 4.06
C GLY A 213 -14.82 4.59 4.48
N VAL A 214 -14.42 3.33 4.31
CA VAL A 214 -15.13 2.16 4.83
C VAL A 214 -14.35 1.58 6.01
N VAL A 215 -15.03 1.18 7.10
CA VAL A 215 -14.39 0.46 8.20
C VAL A 215 -14.60 -1.03 7.99
N TRP A 216 -13.58 -1.86 8.22
CA TRP A 216 -13.75 -3.32 8.17
C TRP A 216 -14.81 -3.75 9.19
N SER A 217 -15.81 -4.48 8.74
CA SER A 217 -16.93 -4.98 9.55
C SER A 217 -16.96 -6.49 9.55
#